data_AF-A0A838Q255-F1
#
_entry.id   AF-A0A838Q255-F1
#
_cell.length_a   1.000
_cell.length_b   1.000
_cell.length_c   1.000
_cell.angle_alpha   90.00
_cell.angle_beta   90.00
_cell.angle_gamma   90.00
#
_symmetry.space_group_name_H-M   'P 1'
#
loop_
_entity.id
_entity.type
_entity.pdbx_description
1 polymer ?
#
loop_
_entity_poly.entity_id
_entity_poly.type
_entity_poly.pdbx_seq_one_letter_code
_entity_poly.pdbx_strand_id
1 'polypeptide(L)' 'MAGKAPSALGTSSAVEDYLERILELINTKGYARVVDIATSLGISQASVTNMVQRLDA' A
#
# COMPACT_ATOMS: atom_id res chain seq x y z
N MET A 1 -6.76 25.57 -0.05
CA MET A 1 -6.66 24.10 -0.21
C MET A 1 -5.41 23.67 0.52
N ALA A 2 -5.56 23.00 1.66
CA ALA A 2 -4.48 22.72 2.60
C ALA A 2 -3.48 21.71 2.02
N GLY A 3 -2.20 22.08 1.99
CA GLY A 3 -1.10 21.17 1.68
C GLY A 3 -0.98 20.13 2.79
N LYS A 4 -1.10 18.85 2.43
CA LYS A 4 -0.83 17.73 3.34
C LYS A 4 0.69 17.73 3.59
N ALA A 5 1.08 18.16 4.79
CA ALA A 5 2.46 18.10 5.26
C ALA A 5 2.97 16.64 5.17
N PRO A 6 4.24 16.40 4.79
CA PRO A 6 4.81 15.07 4.84
C PRO A 6 5.02 14.68 6.32
N SER A 7 4.10 13.88 6.85
CA SER A 7 4.16 13.36 8.21
C SER A 7 5.39 12.46 8.37
N ALA A 8 6.29 12.84 9.27
CA ALA A 8 7.50 12.11 9.63
C ALA A 8 7.21 10.86 10.52
N LEU A 9 6.37 9.95 10.04
CA LEU A 9 6.00 8.66 10.66
C LEU A 9 6.04 7.53 9.61
N GLY A 10 7.16 7.46 8.87
CA GLY A 10 7.26 6.80 7.56
C GLY A 10 7.07 5.27 7.49
N THR A 11 6.73 4.59 8.58
CA THR A 11 6.50 3.13 8.56
C THR A 11 5.03 2.77 8.83
N SER A 12 4.39 3.42 9.80
CA SER A 12 2.97 3.13 10.12
C SER A 12 2.06 3.60 9.00
N SER A 13 2.28 4.84 8.49
CA SER A 13 1.45 5.39 7.42
C SER A 13 1.53 4.54 6.14
N ALA A 14 2.73 4.07 5.78
CA ALA A 14 2.93 3.25 4.60
C ALA A 14 2.26 1.87 4.70
N VAL A 15 2.21 1.27 5.90
CA VAL A 15 1.48 0.03 6.15
C VAL A 15 -0.03 0.25 6.08
N GLU A 16 -0.53 1.35 6.64
CA GLU A 16 -1.95 1.71 6.59
C GLU A 16 -2.44 1.97 5.16
N ASP A 17 -1.67 2.75 4.38
CA ASP A 17 -1.92 2.96 2.94
C ASP A 17 -1.99 1.62 2.18
N TYR A 18 -1.14 0.67 2.57
CA TYR A 18 -1.12 -0.68 2.01
C TYR A 18 -2.39 -1.47 2.27
N LEU A 19 -2.82 -1.50 3.54
CA LEU A 19 -3.99 -2.25 3.97
C LEU A 19 -5.27 -1.66 3.40
N GLU A 20 -5.38 -0.33 3.36
CA GLU A 20 -6.49 0.36 2.70
C GLU A 20 -6.58 -0.07 1.24
N ARG A 21 -5.45 -0.10 0.53
CA ARG A 21 -5.45 -0.42 -0.89
C ARG A 21 -5.77 -1.88 -1.20
N ILE A 22 -5.31 -2.80 -0.36
CA ILE A 22 -5.69 -4.22 -0.45
C ILE A 22 -7.20 -4.38 -0.22
N LEU A 23 -7.75 -3.73 0.80
CA LEU A 23 -9.18 -3.80 1.12
C LEU A 23 -10.03 -3.24 -0.03
N GLU A 24 -9.65 -2.10 -0.61
CA GLU A 24 -10.35 -1.51 -1.76
C GLU A 24 -10.35 -2.47 -2.96
N LEU A 25 -9.20 -3.09 -3.28
CA LEU A 25 -9.10 -4.05 -4.38
C LEU A 25 -9.94 -5.30 -4.14
N ILE A 26 -9.96 -5.82 -2.92
CA ILE A 26 -10.81 -6.97 -2.56
C ILE A 26 -12.29 -6.60 -2.69
N ASN A 27 -12.71 -5.46 -2.17
CA ASN A 27 -14.11 -5.02 -2.23
C ASN A 27 -14.58 -4.73 -3.66
N THR A 28 -13.69 -4.25 -4.53
CA THR A 28 -14.05 -3.86 -5.91
C THR A 28 -13.86 -4.96 -6.94
N LYS A 29 -12.82 -5.80 -6.80
CA LYS A 29 -12.44 -6.83 -7.79
C LYS A 29 -12.61 -8.26 -7.28
N GLY A 30 -12.78 -8.46 -5.97
CA GLY A 30 -12.78 -9.77 -5.31
C GLY A 30 -11.38 -10.34 -5.05
N TYR A 31 -10.32 -9.63 -5.43
CA TYR A 31 -8.93 -10.02 -5.23
C TYR A 31 -8.00 -8.81 -5.28
N ALA A 32 -6.83 -8.91 -4.66
CA ALA A 32 -5.77 -7.91 -4.76
C ALA A 32 -4.52 -8.55 -5.37
N ARG A 33 -4.03 -8.01 -6.50
CA ARG A 33 -2.75 -8.44 -7.10
C ARG A 33 -1.64 -7.45 -6.78
N VAL A 34 -0.43 -7.97 -6.69
CA VAL A 34 0.81 -7.17 -6.49
C VAL A 34 0.93 -6.03 -7.51
N VAL A 35 0.60 -6.28 -8.78
CA VAL A 35 0.62 -5.26 -9.84
C VAL A 35 -0.40 -4.15 -9.62
N ASP A 36 -1.59 -4.47 -9.11
CA ASP A 36 -2.65 -3.49 -8.85
C ASP A 36 -2.26 -2.60 -7.66
N ILE A 37 -1.70 -3.19 -6.60
CA ILE A 37 -1.24 -2.47 -5.41
C ILE A 37 -0.08 -1.54 -5.77
N ALA A 38 0.93 -2.05 -6.50
CA ALA A 38 2.06 -1.27 -7.00
C ALA A 38 1.61 -0.04 -7.80
N THR A 39 0.70 -0.27 -8.75
CA THR A 39 0.17 0.79 -9.61
C THR A 39 -0.59 1.82 -8.79
N SER A 40 -1.41 1.39 -7.84
CA SER A 40 -2.23 2.29 -7.05
C SER A 40 -1.44 3.12 -6.04
N LEU A 41 -0.32 2.60 -5.53
CA LEU A 41 0.55 3.31 -4.59
C LEU A 41 1.71 4.04 -5.28
N GLY A 42 1.85 3.90 -6.60
CA GLY A 42 2.93 4.54 -7.37
C GLY A 42 4.32 4.00 -7.03
N ILE A 43 4.41 2.72 -6.63
CA ILE A 43 5.66 2.07 -6.21
C ILE A 43 5.98 0.86 -7.09
N SER A 44 7.19 0.34 -6.96
CA SER A 44 7.60 -0.87 -7.69
C SER A 44 6.98 -2.14 -7.08
N GLN A 45 6.68 -3.13 -7.91
CA GLN A 45 6.20 -4.45 -7.44
C GLN A 45 7.19 -5.12 -6.47
N ALA A 46 8.50 -4.92 -6.65
CA ALA A 46 9.51 -5.40 -5.71
C ALA A 46 9.35 -4.78 -4.30
N SER A 47 8.97 -3.50 -4.21
CA SER A 47 8.66 -2.84 -2.95
C SER A 47 7.43 -3.46 -2.28
N VAL A 48 6.44 -3.88 -3.07
CA VAL A 48 5.27 -4.62 -2.59
C VAL A 48 5.67 -5.97 -2.01
N THR A 49 6.44 -6.76 -2.74
CA THR A 49 6.89 -8.08 -2.27
C THR A 49 7.68 -7.97 -0.97
N ASN A 50 8.59 -6.99 -0.87
CA ASN A 50 9.35 -6.75 0.36
C ASN A 50 8.45 -6.34 1.54
N MET A 51 7.41 -5.52 1.31
CA MET A 51 6.47 -5.13 2.36
C MET A 51 5.61 -6.31 2.83
N VAL A 52 5.12 -7.15 1.91
CA VAL A 52 4.35 -8.35 2.26
C VAL A 52 5.21 -9.32 3.06
N GLN A 53 6.47 -9.53 2.69
CA GLN A 53 7.40 -10.37 3.45
C GLN A 53 7.67 -9.83 4.87
N ARG A 54 7.67 -8.50 5.06
CA ARG A 54 7.83 -7.87 6.37
C ARG A 54 6.59 -7.98 7.26
N LEU A 55 5.41 -8.18 6.67
CA LEU A 55 4.15 -8.37 7.42
C LEU A 55 3.95 -9.83 7.85
N ASP A 56 4.60 -10.78 7.19
CA ASP A 56 4.55 -12.23 7.49
C ASP A 56 5.52 -12.65 8.61
N ALA A 57 6.50 -11.81 8.94
CA ALA A 57 7.53 -12.05 9.96
C ALA A 57 7.14 -11.49 11.34
#